data_AF-S4RHB4-F1
#
_entry.id   AF-S4RHB4-F1
#
_cell.length_a   1.000
_cell.length_b   1.000
_cell.length_c   1.000
_cell.angle_alpha   90.00
_cell.angle_beta   90.00
_cell.angle_gamma   90.00
#
_symmetry.space_group_name_H-M   'P 1'
#
loop_
_entity.id
_entity.type
_entity.pdbx_description
1 polymer ?
#
loop_
_entity_poly.entity_id
_entity_poly.type
_entity_poly.pdbx_seq_one_letter_code
_entity_poly.pdbx_strand_id
1 'polypeptide(L)'
;VGGEEFAQWCVKYAEARRLSEVEAKRDPHGEPFKSKYAARELLYELKRALSGRGEGGGGGGGDEEEERRQQQDQQREEGEGWEATGAAAPGGRGERLLSAALELQIGVNLMETEELAGAEEHLEACLSGLRAEGLAPDAVSVLMHAQNQLGILWANRDDMSKARVLLENSEALYKTFMKEVGTPPLDIHDLFTRDDDKCSEQQRRLRFELAHTHTLYYLAQAYKSGEENERAARYCHLTLQRQLQWQHYDPVEWATNAATLSQYYVAHVR
;
A
#
# COMPACT_ATOMS: atom_id res chain seq x y z
N VAL A 1 -17.39 16.49 -4.34
CA VAL A 1 -16.66 16.87 -5.57
C VAL A 1 -17.67 17.07 -6.69
N GLY A 2 -17.62 18.18 -7.41
CA GLY A 2 -18.48 18.36 -8.59
C GLY A 2 -18.07 17.41 -9.72
N GLY A 3 -18.99 17.06 -10.63
CA GLY A 3 -18.72 16.08 -11.70
C GLY A 3 -17.56 16.47 -12.64
N GLU A 4 -17.42 17.76 -12.98
CA GLU A 4 -16.31 18.25 -13.81
C GLU A 4 -14.97 18.25 -13.07
N GLU A 5 -14.97 18.66 -11.80
CA GLU A 5 -13.76 18.69 -10.96
C GLU A 5 -13.20 17.28 -10.76
N PHE A 6 -14.07 16.30 -10.46
CA PHE A 6 -13.65 14.92 -10.33
C PHE A 6 -13.09 14.36 -11.65
N ALA A 7 -13.66 14.76 -12.79
CA ALA A 7 -13.12 14.37 -14.10
C ALA A 7 -11.70 14.92 -14.31
N GLN A 8 -11.42 16.16 -13.89
CA GLN A 8 -10.07 16.72 -13.93
C GLN A 8 -9.10 15.95 -13.03
N TRP A 9 -9.55 15.52 -11.85
CA TRP A 9 -8.73 14.70 -10.96
C TRP A 9 -8.41 13.34 -11.57
N CYS A 10 -9.39 12.69 -12.21
CA CYS A 10 -9.19 11.42 -12.92
C CYS A 10 -8.13 11.55 -14.02
N VAL A 11 -8.20 12.63 -14.83
CA VAL A 11 -7.21 12.89 -15.89
C VAL A 11 -5.81 13.08 -15.32
N LYS A 12 -5.67 13.89 -14.26
CA LYS A 12 -4.37 14.15 -13.62
C LYS A 12 -3.80 12.88 -12.98
N TYR A 13 -4.64 12.09 -12.32
CA TYR A 13 -4.22 10.82 -11.72
C TYR A 13 -3.78 9.81 -12.80
N ALA A 14 -4.53 9.71 -13.89
CA ALA A 14 -4.18 8.85 -15.02
C ALA A 14 -2.82 9.22 -15.63
N GLU A 15 -2.51 10.52 -15.73
CA GLU A 15 -1.19 10.98 -16.18
C GLU A 15 -0.08 10.64 -15.18
N ALA A 16 -0.29 10.85 -13.88
CA ALA A 16 0.66 10.45 -12.85
C ALA A 16 0.98 8.95 -12.93
N ARG A 17 -0.05 8.12 -13.11
CA ARG A 17 0.11 6.68 -13.27
C ARG A 17 0.87 6.31 -14.55
N ARG A 18 0.55 6.96 -15.68
CA ARG A 18 1.25 6.75 -16.95
C ARG A 18 2.75 7.08 -16.84
N LEU A 19 3.08 8.18 -16.17
CA LEU A 19 4.46 8.57 -15.89
C LEU A 19 5.19 7.51 -15.04
N SER A 20 4.58 7.03 -13.95
CA SER A 20 5.17 6.03 -13.06
C SER A 20 5.35 4.65 -13.71
N GLU A 21 4.36 4.16 -14.48
CA GLU A 21 4.34 2.77 -14.97
C GLU A 21 4.94 2.60 -16.38
N VAL A 22 4.87 3.64 -17.21
CA VAL A 22 5.20 3.56 -18.64
C VAL A 22 6.45 4.40 -18.95
N GLU A 23 6.44 5.69 -18.64
CA GLU A 23 7.55 6.57 -19.02
C GLU A 23 8.80 6.35 -18.16
N ALA A 24 8.64 5.98 -16.89
CA ALA A 24 9.77 5.65 -16.02
C ALA A 24 10.67 4.52 -16.57
N LYS A 25 10.13 3.62 -17.40
CA LYS A 25 10.91 2.55 -18.07
C LYS A 25 11.82 3.07 -19.18
N ARG A 26 11.63 4.32 -19.60
CA ARG A 26 12.33 5.00 -20.69
C ARG A 26 13.15 6.19 -20.19
N ASP A 27 13.25 6.38 -18.87
CA ASP A 27 14.02 7.47 -18.28
C ASP A 27 15.49 7.38 -18.74
N PRO A 28 16.12 8.51 -19.11
CA PRO A 28 17.53 8.51 -19.49
C PRO A 28 18.41 8.01 -18.35
N HIS A 29 19.47 7.26 -18.67
CA HIS A 29 20.43 6.79 -17.65
C HIS A 29 21.06 7.91 -16.81
N GLY A 30 21.19 9.13 -17.37
CA GLY A 30 21.72 10.30 -16.67
C GLY A 30 20.70 11.02 -15.78
N GLU A 31 19.41 10.70 -15.89
CA GLU A 31 18.31 11.27 -15.12
C GLU A 31 17.40 10.15 -14.61
N PRO A 32 17.91 9.28 -13.70
CA PRO A 32 17.10 8.19 -13.16
C PRO A 32 15.87 8.73 -12.44
N PHE A 33 14.75 8.01 -12.56
CA PHE A 33 13.47 8.31 -11.91
C PHE A 33 12.81 9.64 -12.29
N LYS A 34 13.27 10.33 -13.34
CA LYS A 34 12.69 11.58 -13.84
C LYS A 34 11.17 11.52 -13.94
N SER A 35 10.64 10.47 -14.56
CA SER A 35 9.19 10.34 -14.73
C SER A 35 8.47 10.07 -13.40
N LYS A 36 9.11 9.38 -12.45
CA LYS A 36 8.55 9.14 -11.11
C LYS A 36 8.47 10.43 -10.30
N TYR A 37 9.46 11.30 -10.38
CA TYR A 37 9.39 12.63 -9.76
C TYR A 37 8.27 13.47 -10.37
N ALA A 38 8.13 13.49 -11.69
CA ALA A 38 7.03 14.19 -12.37
C ALA A 38 5.65 13.64 -11.95
N ALA A 39 5.51 12.32 -11.83
CA ALA A 39 4.30 11.70 -11.32
C ALA A 39 3.98 12.14 -9.88
N ARG A 40 5.00 12.19 -9.02
CA ARG A 40 4.84 12.58 -7.61
C ARG A 40 4.35 14.02 -7.46
N GLU A 41 4.83 14.95 -8.28
CA GLU A 41 4.32 16.33 -8.29
C GLU A 41 2.81 16.39 -8.58
N LEU A 42 2.34 15.63 -9.58
CA LEU A 42 0.91 15.54 -9.90
C LEU A 42 0.09 14.94 -8.74
N LEU A 43 0.63 13.93 -8.04
CA LEU A 43 -0.02 13.36 -6.86
C LEU A 43 -0.10 14.36 -5.70
N TYR A 44 0.96 15.13 -5.43
CA TYR A 44 0.93 16.20 -4.43
C TYR A 44 -0.02 17.34 -4.80
N GLU A 45 -0.13 17.69 -6.09
CA GLU A 45 -1.15 18.64 -6.55
C GLU A 45 -2.58 18.15 -6.29
N LEU A 46 -2.86 16.86 -6.58
CA LEU A 46 -4.16 16.26 -6.28
C LEU A 46 -4.46 16.28 -4.79
N LYS A 47 -3.47 15.89 -3.97
CA LYS A 47 -3.61 15.90 -2.51
C LYS A 47 -3.93 17.29 -1.99
N ARG A 48 -3.20 18.32 -2.44
CA ARG A 48 -3.46 19.73 -2.09
C ARG A 48 -4.86 20.19 -2.51
N ALA A 49 -5.30 19.84 -3.72
CA ALA A 49 -6.64 20.17 -4.20
C ALA A 49 -7.75 19.53 -3.35
N LEU A 50 -7.52 18.31 -2.86
CA LEU A 50 -8.44 17.60 -1.97
C LEU A 50 -8.48 18.22 -0.56
N SER A 51 -7.32 18.55 0.02
CA SER A 51 -7.19 19.15 1.36
C SER A 51 -7.72 20.58 1.43
N GLY A 52 -7.55 21.38 0.38
CA GLY A 52 -8.06 22.78 0.33
C GLY A 52 -9.59 22.89 0.45
N ARG A 53 -10.33 21.77 0.40
CA ARG A 53 -11.77 21.71 0.66
C ARG A 53 -12.12 21.56 2.15
N GLY A 54 -11.17 21.16 3.00
CA GLY A 54 -11.35 20.99 4.45
C GLY A 54 -11.24 22.29 5.26
N GLU A 55 -10.54 23.30 4.72
CA GLU A 55 -10.27 24.57 5.41
C GLU A 55 -11.36 25.65 5.18
N GLY A 56 -12.36 25.36 4.35
CA GLY A 56 -13.46 26.29 4.04
C GLY A 56 -14.52 26.47 5.13
N GLY A 57 -14.29 26.01 6.37
CA GLY A 57 -15.32 25.91 7.40
C GLY A 57 -14.94 26.28 8.85
N GLY A 58 -13.73 26.78 9.11
CA GLY A 58 -13.30 27.11 10.47
C GLY A 58 -12.25 28.21 10.50
N GLY A 59 -12.69 29.46 10.64
CA GLY A 59 -11.78 30.58 10.83
C GLY A 59 -11.17 30.59 12.23
N GLY A 60 -9.86 30.79 12.29
CA GLY A 60 -9.14 31.38 13.42
C GLY A 60 -8.42 30.40 14.34
N GLY A 61 -7.09 30.42 14.32
CA GLY A 61 -6.28 29.77 15.35
C GLY A 61 -4.86 29.38 14.93
N GLY A 62 -4.21 30.13 14.05
CA GLY A 62 -2.76 30.00 13.89
C GLY A 62 -2.10 30.70 15.07
N ASP A 63 -1.57 29.91 16.01
CA ASP A 63 -0.45 30.26 16.92
C ASP A 63 -0.20 29.14 17.97
N GLU A 64 -1.05 28.12 18.12
CA GLU A 64 -0.86 27.07 19.15
C GLU A 64 -0.11 25.80 18.67
N GLU A 65 0.15 25.66 17.37
CA GLU A 65 0.71 24.43 16.80
C GLU A 65 2.24 24.34 16.90
N GLU A 66 2.93 25.48 17.06
CA GLU A 66 4.39 25.55 17.11
C GLU A 66 4.95 25.21 18.51
N GLU A 67 4.19 25.44 19.58
CA GLU A 67 4.58 25.10 20.96
C GLU A 67 4.43 23.59 21.27
N ARG A 68 3.48 22.89 20.61
CA ARG A 68 3.28 21.44 20.80
C ARG A 68 4.40 20.59 20.19
N ARG A 69 5.08 21.08 19.15
CA ARG A 69 6.21 20.38 18.51
C ARG A 69 7.44 20.28 19.42
N GLN A 70 7.68 21.26 20.28
CA GLN A 70 8.89 21.30 21.11
C GLN A 70 8.79 20.41 22.38
N GLN A 71 7.58 19.98 22.77
CA GLN A 71 7.38 19.10 23.94
C GLN A 71 7.38 17.60 23.60
N GLN A 72 7.20 17.22 22.33
CA GLN A 72 7.16 15.81 21.90
C GLN A 72 8.54 15.16 21.70
N ASP A 73 9.61 15.94 21.55
CA ASP A 73 10.97 15.41 21.34
C ASP A 73 11.64 14.88 22.62
N GLN A 74 10.98 14.97 23.79
CA GLN A 74 11.57 14.58 25.08
C GLN A 74 10.99 13.30 25.70
N GLN A 75 10.08 12.61 24.99
CA GLN A 75 9.50 11.31 25.39
C GLN A 75 9.46 10.35 24.20
N ARG A 76 10.63 9.91 23.74
CA ARG A 76 10.78 8.78 22.81
C ARG A 76 11.92 7.87 23.27
N GLU A 77 11.82 7.38 24.50
CA GLU A 77 12.49 6.15 24.88
C GLU A 77 11.50 5.30 25.68
N GLU A 78 11.53 4.00 25.40
CA GLU A 78 10.71 2.92 25.96
C GLU A 78 9.37 2.67 25.24
N GLY A 79 9.28 1.47 24.65
CA GLY A 79 8.22 1.09 23.74
C GLY A 79 6.92 0.74 24.44
N GLU A 80 5.82 0.95 23.72
CA GLU A 80 4.54 0.28 23.91
C GLU A 80 3.65 0.57 22.68
N GLY A 81 2.64 -0.27 22.50
CA GLY A 81 1.81 -0.33 21.30
C GLY A 81 1.17 0.99 20.89
N TRP A 82 0.84 1.07 19.60
CA TRP A 82 0.14 2.18 18.95
C TRP A 82 -1.15 2.58 19.71
N GLU A 83 -1.03 3.52 20.65
CA GLU A 83 -2.15 4.17 21.32
C GLU A 83 -2.60 5.40 20.56
N ALA A 84 -3.91 5.42 20.28
CA ALA A 84 -4.56 6.33 19.37
C ALA A 84 -4.91 7.67 20.03
N THR A 85 -4.45 8.78 19.47
CA THR A 85 -5.10 10.08 19.67
C THR A 85 -6.20 10.22 18.61
N GLY A 86 -7.44 9.94 19.02
CA GLY A 86 -8.61 10.02 18.14
C GLY A 86 -9.01 11.46 17.85
N ALA A 87 -8.51 12.00 16.73
CA ALA A 87 -9.11 13.16 16.07
C ALA A 87 -9.76 12.69 14.76
N ALA A 88 -11.08 12.85 14.64
CA ALA A 88 -11.78 12.57 13.39
C ALA A 88 -11.32 13.59 12.33
N ALA A 89 -10.59 13.12 11.31
CA ALA A 89 -10.06 13.97 10.25
C ALA A 89 -11.20 14.70 9.51
N PRO A 90 -11.04 16.01 9.20
CA PRO A 90 -12.00 16.76 8.41
C PRO A 90 -12.20 16.14 7.02
N GLY A 91 -13.43 16.21 6.49
CA GLY A 91 -13.81 15.71 5.15
C GLY A 91 -14.78 14.52 5.16
N GLY A 92 -15.55 14.38 4.07
CA GLY A 92 -16.50 13.26 3.88
C GLY A 92 -15.79 11.92 3.70
N ARG A 93 -16.50 10.79 3.89
CA ARG A 93 -15.93 9.43 3.73
C ARG A 93 -15.19 9.24 2.39
N GLY A 94 -15.82 9.69 1.29
CA GLY A 94 -15.22 9.59 -0.04
C GLY A 94 -13.94 10.42 -0.17
N GLU A 95 -13.85 11.59 0.47
CA GLU A 95 -12.63 12.41 0.45
C GLU A 95 -11.51 11.74 1.24
N ARG A 96 -11.81 11.15 2.41
CA ARG A 96 -10.82 10.37 3.16
C ARG A 96 -10.29 9.19 2.37
N LEU A 97 -11.17 8.50 1.63
CA LEU A 97 -10.78 7.38 0.78
C LEU A 97 -9.86 7.81 -0.37
N LEU A 98 -10.22 8.90 -1.07
CA LEU A 98 -9.38 9.47 -2.12
C LEU A 98 -8.03 9.96 -1.56
N SER A 99 -8.04 10.59 -0.39
CA SER A 99 -6.83 11.07 0.28
C SER A 99 -5.90 9.90 0.59
N ALA A 100 -6.40 8.86 1.27
CA ALA A 100 -5.61 7.68 1.60
C ALA A 100 -5.06 6.96 0.36
N ALA A 101 -5.85 6.87 -0.72
CA ALA A 101 -5.37 6.32 -1.99
C ALA A 101 -4.21 7.15 -2.59
N LEU A 102 -4.24 8.48 -2.48
CA LEU A 102 -3.12 9.33 -2.88
C LEU A 102 -1.90 9.13 -1.97
N GLU A 103 -2.11 9.06 -0.65
CA GLU A 103 -1.03 8.76 0.32
C GLU A 103 -0.33 7.45 -0.03
N LEU A 104 -1.09 6.40 -0.34
CA LEU A 104 -0.55 5.12 -0.79
C LEU A 104 0.31 5.28 -2.07
N GLN A 105 -0.20 5.97 -3.08
CA GLN A 105 0.54 6.12 -4.35
C GLN A 105 1.81 6.97 -4.19
N ILE A 106 1.77 8.01 -3.36
CA ILE A 106 2.96 8.82 -3.03
C ILE A 106 3.97 7.97 -2.26
N GLY A 107 3.51 7.20 -1.27
CA GLY A 107 4.36 6.30 -0.49
C GLY A 107 5.07 5.26 -1.36
N VAL A 108 4.35 4.60 -2.28
CA VAL A 108 4.94 3.66 -3.24
C VAL A 108 5.97 4.35 -4.14
N ASN A 109 5.65 5.53 -4.66
CA ASN A 109 6.59 6.31 -5.49
C ASN A 109 7.88 6.66 -4.72
N LEU A 110 7.77 7.05 -3.46
CA LEU A 110 8.91 7.33 -2.58
C LEU A 110 9.75 6.07 -2.31
N MET A 111 9.13 4.91 -2.07
CA MET A 111 9.86 3.64 -1.95
C MET A 111 10.66 3.33 -3.22
N GLU A 112 10.02 3.50 -4.37
CA GLU A 112 10.63 3.26 -5.68
C GLU A 112 11.75 4.24 -6.06
N THR A 113 11.83 5.36 -5.37
CA THR A 113 12.88 6.39 -5.51
C THR A 113 13.83 6.39 -4.31
N GLU A 114 13.78 5.34 -3.48
CA GLU A 114 14.64 5.10 -2.31
C GLU A 114 14.51 6.15 -1.19
N GLU A 115 13.43 6.94 -1.19
CA GLU A 115 13.12 7.98 -0.19
C GLU A 115 12.30 7.38 0.96
N LEU A 116 12.89 6.42 1.68
CA LEU A 116 12.16 5.53 2.60
C LEU A 116 11.49 6.23 3.81
N ALA A 117 12.05 7.33 4.30
CA ALA A 117 11.47 8.06 5.44
C ALA A 117 10.14 8.73 5.06
N GLY A 118 10.11 9.41 3.91
CA GLY A 118 8.86 9.99 3.40
C GLY A 118 7.85 8.90 3.01
N ALA A 119 8.33 7.78 2.45
CA ALA A 119 7.46 6.65 2.12
C ALA A 119 6.69 6.13 3.34
N GLU A 120 7.39 5.93 4.45
CA GLU A 120 6.80 5.50 5.71
C GLU A 120 5.71 6.46 6.20
N GLU A 121 6.02 7.77 6.28
CA GLU A 121 5.06 8.79 6.71
C GLU A 121 3.77 8.75 5.89
N HIS A 122 3.90 8.69 4.57
CA HIS A 122 2.75 8.61 3.67
C HIS A 122 1.95 7.30 3.82
N LEU A 123 2.62 6.15 3.94
CA LEU A 123 1.93 4.87 4.09
C LEU A 123 1.23 4.74 5.46
N GLU A 124 1.82 5.29 6.52
CA GLU A 124 1.19 5.36 7.85
C GLU A 124 -0.03 6.30 7.84
N ALA A 125 0.07 7.45 7.17
CA ALA A 125 -1.06 8.35 6.97
C ALA A 125 -2.22 7.66 6.22
N CYS A 126 -1.92 6.85 5.20
CA CYS A 126 -2.90 6.04 4.49
C CYS A 126 -3.65 5.08 5.43
N LEU A 127 -2.92 4.30 6.25
CA LEU A 127 -3.54 3.35 7.19
C LEU A 127 -4.37 4.05 8.26
N SER A 128 -3.85 5.16 8.80
CA SER A 128 -4.56 5.95 9.81
C SER A 128 -5.88 6.50 9.26
N GLY A 129 -5.86 7.04 8.04
CA GLY A 129 -7.04 7.61 7.37
C GLY A 129 -8.16 6.59 7.09
N LEU A 130 -7.82 5.31 6.94
CA LEU A 130 -8.76 4.23 6.63
C LEU A 130 -9.04 3.28 7.81
N ARG A 131 -8.54 3.59 9.01
CA ARG A 131 -8.65 2.70 10.18
C ARG A 131 -10.09 2.27 10.50
N ALA A 132 -11.05 3.16 10.29
CA ALA A 132 -12.47 2.91 10.57
C ALA A 132 -13.22 2.19 9.44
N GLU A 133 -12.61 2.02 8.26
CA GLU A 133 -13.28 1.48 7.07
C GLU A 133 -13.30 -0.06 7.04
N GLY A 134 -12.35 -0.72 7.72
CA GLY A 134 -12.34 -2.17 7.92
C GLY A 134 -12.46 -2.97 6.62
N LEU A 135 -13.54 -3.76 6.49
CA LEU A 135 -13.81 -4.63 5.34
C LEU A 135 -14.59 -3.94 4.20
N ALA A 136 -14.65 -2.60 4.18
CA ALA A 136 -15.35 -1.89 3.13
C ALA A 136 -14.78 -2.23 1.73
N PRO A 137 -15.61 -2.66 0.75
CA PRO A 137 -15.13 -3.10 -0.56
C PRO A 137 -14.36 -2.05 -1.36
N ASP A 138 -14.53 -0.77 -1.04
CA ASP A 138 -13.84 0.35 -1.66
C ASP A 138 -12.54 0.76 -0.96
N ALA A 139 -12.29 0.27 0.26
CA ALA A 139 -11.10 0.59 1.06
C ALA A 139 -10.13 -0.59 1.22
N VAL A 140 -10.62 -1.83 1.21
CA VAL A 140 -9.83 -3.03 1.57
C VAL A 140 -8.59 -3.22 0.69
N SER A 141 -8.67 -2.91 -0.62
CA SER A 141 -7.50 -2.97 -1.50
C SER A 141 -6.44 -1.96 -1.07
N VAL A 142 -6.83 -0.72 -0.77
CA VAL A 142 -5.91 0.34 -0.32
C VAL A 142 -5.21 -0.07 0.98
N LEU A 143 -5.97 -0.58 1.95
CA LEU A 143 -5.43 -1.07 3.23
C LEU A 143 -4.42 -2.21 3.04
N MET A 144 -4.79 -3.23 2.25
CA MET A 144 -3.94 -4.40 2.01
C MET A 144 -2.62 -4.01 1.32
N HIS A 145 -2.68 -3.10 0.33
CA HIS A 145 -1.49 -2.59 -0.33
C HIS A 145 -0.62 -1.74 0.60
N ALA A 146 -1.20 -0.85 1.42
CA ALA A 146 -0.44 -0.05 2.38
C ALA A 146 0.28 -0.92 3.42
N GLN A 147 -0.40 -1.94 3.97
CA GLN A 147 0.21 -2.92 4.88
C GLN A 147 1.34 -3.71 4.22
N ASN A 148 1.16 -4.14 2.96
CA ASN A 148 2.21 -4.84 2.22
C ASN A 148 3.44 -3.96 2.03
N GLN A 149 3.25 -2.70 1.60
CA GLN A 149 4.37 -1.78 1.36
C GLN A 149 5.13 -1.42 2.64
N LEU A 150 4.42 -1.16 3.74
CA LEU A 150 5.07 -0.98 5.05
C LEU A 150 5.79 -2.26 5.50
N GLY A 151 5.19 -3.43 5.28
CA GLY A 151 5.82 -4.71 5.59
C GLY A 151 7.15 -4.89 4.86
N ILE A 152 7.19 -4.55 3.57
CA ILE A 152 8.41 -4.57 2.74
C ILE A 152 9.42 -3.54 3.24
N LEU A 153 8.96 -2.31 3.53
CA LEU A 153 9.81 -1.23 4.02
C LEU A 153 10.51 -1.63 5.32
N TRP A 154 9.79 -2.18 6.29
CA TRP A 154 10.36 -2.64 7.56
C TRP A 154 11.26 -3.87 7.37
N ALA A 155 10.92 -4.78 6.45
CA ALA A 155 11.79 -5.91 6.11
C ALA A 155 13.13 -5.44 5.52
N ASN A 156 13.11 -4.42 4.64
CA ASN A 156 14.31 -3.82 4.08
C ASN A 156 15.18 -3.07 5.11
N ARG A 157 14.61 -2.74 6.28
CA ARG A 157 15.32 -2.16 7.43
C ARG A 157 15.74 -3.21 8.47
N ASP A 158 15.64 -4.50 8.13
CA ASP A 158 15.91 -5.63 9.00
C ASP A 158 15.02 -5.73 10.26
N ASP A 159 13.94 -4.95 10.36
CA ASP A 159 12.92 -5.10 11.43
C ASP A 159 11.86 -6.13 11.01
N MET A 160 12.26 -7.38 11.08
CA MET A 160 11.42 -8.53 10.71
C MET A 160 10.24 -8.72 11.66
N SER A 161 10.29 -8.15 12.87
CA SER A 161 9.16 -8.21 13.81
C SER A 161 8.02 -7.31 13.31
N LYS A 162 8.31 -6.03 13.04
CA LYS A 162 7.32 -5.11 12.49
C LYS A 162 6.81 -5.55 11.12
N ALA A 163 7.73 -5.99 10.25
CA ALA A 163 7.37 -6.50 8.93
C ALA A 163 6.34 -7.63 9.01
N ARG A 164 6.57 -8.63 9.89
CA ARG A 164 5.65 -9.75 10.09
C ARG A 164 4.27 -9.28 10.55
N VAL A 165 4.20 -8.42 11.56
CA VAL A 165 2.90 -7.93 12.08
C VAL A 165 2.08 -7.26 10.97
N LEU A 166 2.70 -6.42 10.15
CA LEU A 166 2.01 -5.73 9.05
C LEU A 166 1.51 -6.71 7.98
N LEU A 167 2.34 -7.68 7.59
CA LEU A 167 2.01 -8.66 6.57
C LEU A 167 0.97 -9.69 7.06
N GLU A 168 1.02 -10.10 8.33
CA GLU A 168 0.02 -10.96 8.95
C GLU A 168 -1.33 -10.26 9.06
N ASN A 169 -1.33 -8.96 9.40
CA ASN A 169 -2.55 -8.14 9.37
C ASN A 169 -3.15 -8.08 7.96
N SER A 170 -2.31 -7.96 6.92
CA SER A 170 -2.74 -7.99 5.52
C SER A 170 -3.32 -9.34 5.11
N GLU A 171 -2.69 -10.46 5.53
CA GLU A 171 -3.23 -11.80 5.34
C GLU A 171 -4.57 -11.99 6.06
N ALA A 172 -4.69 -11.54 7.30
CA ALA A 172 -5.92 -11.61 8.08
C ALA A 172 -7.04 -10.79 7.45
N LEU A 173 -6.73 -9.58 6.96
CA LEU A 173 -7.66 -8.72 6.26
C LEU A 173 -8.21 -9.41 5.00
N TYR A 174 -7.34 -9.97 4.17
CA TYR A 174 -7.73 -10.73 2.98
C TYR A 174 -8.64 -11.91 3.33
N LYS A 175 -8.22 -12.77 4.28
CA LYS A 175 -8.98 -13.97 4.66
C LYS A 175 -10.36 -13.61 5.18
N THR A 176 -10.44 -12.58 6.02
CA THR A 176 -11.71 -12.12 6.61
C THR A 176 -12.62 -11.52 5.54
N PHE A 177 -12.10 -10.65 4.67
CA PHE A 177 -12.86 -10.06 3.56
C PHE A 177 -13.41 -11.13 2.62
N MET A 178 -12.58 -12.11 2.22
CA MET A 178 -13.02 -13.19 1.32
C MET A 178 -14.05 -14.12 1.96
N LYS A 179 -14.01 -14.28 3.29
CA LYS A 179 -14.98 -15.09 4.04
C LYS A 179 -16.32 -14.39 4.23
N GLU A 180 -16.30 -13.09 4.55
CA GLU A 180 -17.51 -12.34 4.94
C GLU A 180 -18.18 -11.62 3.77
N VAL A 181 -17.40 -11.08 2.83
CA VAL A 181 -17.88 -10.28 1.71
C VAL A 181 -17.79 -11.07 0.40
N GLY A 182 -16.62 -11.62 0.09
CA GLY A 182 -16.40 -12.54 -1.04
C GLY A 182 -16.62 -11.95 -2.45
N THR A 183 -16.80 -10.63 -2.57
CA THR A 183 -16.92 -9.93 -3.87
C THR A 183 -15.60 -9.26 -4.26
N PRO A 184 -15.31 -9.07 -5.56
CA PRO A 184 -14.12 -8.35 -5.98
C PRO A 184 -14.18 -6.88 -5.46
N PRO A 185 -13.22 -6.44 -4.63
CA PRO A 185 -13.20 -5.07 -4.13
C PRO A 185 -12.86 -4.08 -5.24
N LEU A 186 -13.10 -2.79 -5.02
CA LEU A 186 -12.57 -1.76 -5.92
C LEU A 186 -11.05 -1.81 -5.94
N ASP A 187 -10.48 -1.65 -7.12
CA ASP A 187 -9.06 -1.45 -7.26
C ASP A 187 -8.67 -0.03 -6.82
N ILE A 188 -7.42 0.17 -6.39
CA ILE A 188 -6.92 1.49 -5.95
C ILE A 188 -7.15 2.54 -7.04
N HIS A 189 -6.92 2.16 -8.30
CA HIS A 189 -7.05 3.07 -9.43
C HIS A 189 -8.51 3.35 -9.80
N ASP A 190 -9.45 2.48 -9.45
CA ASP A 190 -10.88 2.70 -9.72
C ASP A 190 -11.42 3.92 -8.93
N LEU A 191 -10.75 4.30 -7.82
CA LEU A 191 -11.13 5.48 -7.01
C LEU A 191 -10.94 6.79 -7.78
N PHE A 192 -10.01 6.84 -8.73
CA PHE A 192 -9.75 7.98 -9.62
C PHE A 192 -10.16 7.68 -11.06
N THR A 193 -11.16 6.82 -11.24
CA THR A 193 -11.69 6.44 -12.55
C THR A 193 -13.20 6.66 -12.56
N ARG A 194 -13.73 7.19 -13.67
CA ARG A 194 -15.17 7.37 -13.87
C ARG A 194 -15.84 6.00 -13.96
N ASP A 195 -17.11 5.92 -13.56
CA ASP A 195 -17.83 4.64 -13.52
C ASP A 195 -17.82 3.89 -14.87
N ASP A 196 -17.93 4.62 -15.98
CA ASP A 196 -17.91 4.05 -17.34
C ASP A 196 -16.53 3.47 -17.75
N ASP A 197 -15.46 3.92 -17.10
CA ASP A 197 -14.06 3.61 -17.45
C ASP A 197 -13.40 2.63 -16.45
N LYS A 198 -14.11 2.22 -15.39
CA LYS A 198 -13.58 1.34 -14.34
C LYS A 198 -13.23 -0.04 -14.90
N CYS A 199 -12.25 -0.69 -14.25
CA CYS A 199 -11.87 -2.02 -14.68
C CYS A 199 -12.95 -3.07 -14.36
N SER A 200 -12.98 -4.13 -15.14
CA SER A 200 -13.96 -5.21 -14.99
C SER A 200 -13.80 -5.93 -13.64
N GLU A 201 -14.88 -6.55 -13.15
CA GLU A 201 -14.83 -7.37 -11.93
C GLU A 201 -13.77 -8.46 -11.96
N GLN A 202 -13.51 -9.04 -13.14
CA GLN A 202 -12.48 -10.05 -13.33
C GLN A 202 -11.07 -9.46 -13.14
N GLN A 203 -10.83 -8.25 -13.65
CA GLN A 203 -9.57 -7.54 -13.44
C GLN A 203 -9.38 -7.12 -11.98
N ARG A 204 -10.44 -6.63 -11.33
CA ARG A 204 -10.42 -6.31 -9.89
C ARG A 204 -10.07 -7.52 -9.04
N ARG A 205 -10.73 -8.65 -9.31
CA ARG A 205 -10.44 -9.92 -8.64
C ARG A 205 -8.98 -10.31 -8.84
N LEU A 206 -8.48 -10.28 -10.08
CA LEU A 206 -7.10 -10.62 -10.37
C LEU A 206 -6.13 -9.73 -9.60
N ARG A 207 -6.30 -8.39 -9.64
CA ARG A 207 -5.42 -7.45 -8.91
C ARG A 207 -5.41 -7.70 -7.41
N PHE A 208 -6.57 -7.93 -6.80
CA PHE A 208 -6.69 -8.25 -5.38
C PHE A 208 -5.99 -9.56 -5.03
N GLU A 209 -6.15 -10.59 -5.86
CA GLU A 209 -5.49 -11.89 -5.67
C GLU A 209 -3.96 -11.80 -5.84
N LEU A 210 -3.47 -10.97 -6.77
CA LEU A 210 -2.04 -10.72 -6.95
C LEU A 210 -1.45 -9.98 -5.74
N ALA A 211 -2.16 -8.99 -5.22
CA ALA A 211 -1.73 -8.25 -4.04
C ALA A 211 -1.68 -9.16 -2.79
N HIS A 212 -2.62 -10.09 -2.63
CA HIS A 212 -2.51 -11.09 -1.56
C HIS A 212 -1.35 -12.08 -1.81
N THR A 213 -1.10 -12.46 -3.05
CA THR A 213 0.06 -13.32 -3.39
C THR A 213 1.37 -12.64 -3.02
N HIS A 214 1.44 -11.32 -3.20
CA HIS A 214 2.57 -10.49 -2.76
C HIS A 214 2.73 -10.52 -1.24
N THR A 215 1.64 -10.42 -0.47
CA THR A 215 1.66 -10.59 1.00
C THR A 215 2.31 -11.91 1.40
N LEU A 216 1.87 -13.03 0.80
CA LEU A 216 2.41 -14.36 1.13
C LEU A 216 3.89 -14.50 0.76
N TYR A 217 4.31 -13.93 -0.36
CA TYR A 217 5.71 -13.92 -0.77
C TYR A 217 6.61 -13.22 0.26
N TYR A 218 6.19 -12.07 0.78
CA TYR A 218 6.97 -11.37 1.80
C TYR A 218 6.83 -11.98 3.20
N LEU A 219 5.70 -12.61 3.54
CA LEU A 219 5.61 -13.44 4.75
C LEU A 219 6.63 -14.59 4.72
N ALA A 220 6.80 -15.24 3.56
CA ALA A 220 7.82 -16.27 3.42
C ALA A 220 9.23 -15.75 3.73
N GLN A 221 9.58 -14.57 3.23
CA GLN A 221 10.87 -13.93 3.49
C GLN A 221 11.04 -13.53 4.94
N ALA A 222 10.01 -12.90 5.54
CA ALA A 222 10.05 -12.42 6.93
C ALA A 222 10.09 -13.58 7.94
N TYR A 223 9.44 -14.70 7.65
CA TYR A 223 9.56 -15.90 8.47
C TYR A 223 10.90 -16.63 8.28
N LYS A 224 11.47 -16.58 7.08
CA LYS A 224 12.78 -17.18 6.80
C LYS A 224 13.89 -16.45 7.56
N SER A 225 13.86 -15.11 7.59
CA SER A 225 14.83 -14.29 8.33
C SER A 225 14.68 -14.45 9.85
N GLY A 226 13.47 -14.73 10.34
CA GLY A 226 13.20 -15.11 11.74
C GLY A 226 13.51 -16.56 12.09
N GLU A 227 14.20 -17.31 11.23
CA GLU A 227 14.55 -18.74 11.39
C GLU A 227 13.34 -19.71 11.53
N GLU A 228 12.12 -19.24 11.30
CA GLU A 228 10.89 -20.04 11.29
C GLU A 228 10.72 -20.76 9.93
N ASN A 229 11.70 -21.59 9.59
CA ASN A 229 11.85 -22.20 8.26
C ASN A 229 10.63 -23.01 7.79
N GLU A 230 9.92 -23.69 8.70
CA GLU A 230 8.72 -24.45 8.33
C GLU A 230 7.59 -23.54 7.84
N ARG A 231 7.35 -22.41 8.54
CA ARG A 231 6.35 -21.43 8.12
C ARG A 231 6.77 -20.76 6.82
N ALA A 232 8.05 -20.38 6.70
CA ALA A 232 8.58 -19.84 5.47
C ALA A 232 8.34 -20.78 4.26
N ALA A 233 8.63 -22.08 4.41
CA ALA A 233 8.39 -23.07 3.38
C ALA A 233 6.90 -23.22 3.02
N ARG A 234 6.00 -23.16 4.00
CA ARG A 234 4.54 -23.15 3.76
C ARG A 234 4.11 -21.93 2.94
N TYR A 235 4.58 -20.74 3.29
CA TYR A 235 4.27 -19.53 2.52
C TYR A 235 4.88 -19.57 1.11
N CYS A 236 6.13 -20.05 0.95
CA CYS A 236 6.71 -20.29 -0.37
C CYS A 236 5.83 -21.21 -1.23
N HIS A 237 5.35 -22.32 -0.64
CA HIS A 237 4.44 -23.24 -1.34
C HIS A 237 3.15 -22.56 -1.79
N LEU A 238 2.49 -21.82 -0.89
CA LEU A 238 1.25 -21.11 -1.18
C LEU A 238 1.46 -20.04 -2.27
N THR A 239 2.56 -19.30 -2.22
CA THR A 239 2.92 -18.32 -3.25
C THR A 239 3.07 -18.99 -4.61
N LEU A 240 3.84 -20.07 -4.72
CA LEU A 240 4.04 -20.81 -5.98
C LEU A 240 2.73 -21.38 -6.54
N GLN A 241 1.87 -21.92 -5.67
CA GLN A 241 0.56 -22.42 -6.05
C GLN A 241 -0.32 -21.32 -6.64
N ARG A 242 -0.36 -20.15 -5.98
CA ARG A 242 -1.16 -19.00 -6.42
C ARG A 242 -0.63 -18.36 -7.70
N GLN A 243 0.69 -18.28 -7.84
CA GLN A 243 1.35 -17.84 -9.07
C GLN A 243 0.89 -18.67 -10.28
N LEU A 244 0.83 -20.00 -10.16
CA LEU A 244 0.27 -20.87 -11.18
C LEU A 244 -1.23 -20.64 -11.41
N GLN A 245 -2.01 -20.58 -10.32
CA GLN A 245 -3.46 -20.40 -10.37
C GLN A 245 -3.86 -19.13 -11.16
N TRP A 246 -3.13 -18.04 -10.96
CA TRP A 246 -3.41 -16.74 -11.58
C TRP A 246 -2.55 -16.45 -12.81
N GLN A 247 -1.75 -17.42 -13.26
CA GLN A 247 -0.86 -17.33 -14.42
C GLN A 247 0.03 -16.06 -14.43
N HIS A 248 0.49 -15.65 -13.25
CA HIS A 248 1.27 -14.44 -13.07
C HIS A 248 2.61 -14.77 -12.40
N TYR A 249 3.58 -15.17 -13.23
CA TYR A 249 4.93 -15.51 -12.80
C TYR A 249 5.90 -15.44 -13.98
N ASP A 250 7.18 -15.23 -13.67
CA ASP A 250 8.26 -15.55 -14.60
C ASP A 250 8.56 -17.06 -14.54
N PRO A 251 8.56 -17.79 -15.68
CA PRO A 251 8.77 -19.24 -15.68
C PRO A 251 10.11 -19.68 -15.07
N VAL A 252 11.17 -18.89 -15.21
CA VAL A 252 12.51 -19.23 -14.70
C VAL A 252 12.57 -19.00 -13.20
N GLU A 253 12.08 -17.87 -12.70
CA GLU A 253 12.00 -17.59 -11.27
C GLU A 253 11.10 -18.61 -10.56
N TRP A 254 9.94 -18.92 -11.14
CA TRP A 254 9.02 -19.90 -10.57
C TRP A 254 9.66 -21.29 -10.45
N ALA A 255 10.30 -21.77 -11.53
CA ALA A 255 10.97 -23.07 -11.52
C ALA A 255 12.13 -23.12 -10.51
N THR A 256 12.90 -22.03 -10.39
CA THR A 256 14.00 -21.92 -9.43
C THR A 256 13.50 -21.95 -7.99
N ASN A 257 12.44 -21.21 -7.70
CA ASN A 257 11.81 -21.16 -6.38
C ASN A 257 11.19 -22.53 -6.01
N ALA A 258 10.55 -23.21 -6.97
CA ALA A 258 10.01 -24.55 -6.78
C ALA A 258 11.12 -25.59 -6.51
N ALA A 259 12.24 -25.51 -7.23
CA ALA A 259 13.40 -26.37 -6.98
C ALA A 259 14.01 -26.15 -5.59
N THR A 260 14.13 -24.88 -5.17
CA THR A 260 14.62 -24.51 -3.84
C THR A 260 13.71 -25.07 -2.74
N LEU A 261 12.39 -24.95 -2.90
CA LEU A 261 11.41 -25.50 -1.97
C LEU A 261 11.48 -27.04 -1.92
N SER A 262 11.67 -27.70 -3.07
CA SER A 262 11.86 -29.15 -3.13
C SER A 262 13.09 -29.60 -2.34
N GLN A 263 14.23 -28.91 -2.50
CA GLN A 263 15.46 -29.20 -1.75
C GLN A 263 15.24 -29.07 -0.24
N TYR A 264 14.50 -28.03 0.20
CA TYR A 264 14.15 -27.87 1.61
C TYR A 264 13.37 -29.08 2.15
N TYR A 265 12.33 -29.54 1.44
CA TYR A 265 11.53 -30.68 1.89
C TYR A 265 12.33 -31.98 1.95
N VAL A 266 13.20 -32.24 0.96
CA VAL A 266 14.09 -33.41 0.97
C VAL A 266 15.00 -33.42 2.20
N ALA A 267 15.48 -32.24 2.63
CA ALA A 267 16.39 -32.11 3.75
C ALA A 267 15.69 -32.15 5.13
N HIS A 268 14.45 -31.65 5.24
CA HIS A 268 13.83 -31.35 6.55
C HIS A 268 12.51 -32.07 6.83
N VAL A 269 11.87 -32.68 5.83
CA VAL A 269 10.60 -33.41 5.99
C VAL A 269 10.88 -34.88 5.74
N ARG A 270 11.07 -35.64 6.83
CA ARG A 270 11.14 -37.11 6.84
C ARG A 270 10.08 -37.68 7.77
#